data_AF-A0A1V4JHB8-F1
#
_entry.id   AF-A0A1V4JHB8-F1
#
_cell.length_a   1.000
_cell.length_b   1.000
_cell.length_c   1.000
_cell.angle_alpha   90.00
_cell.angle_beta   90.00
_cell.angle_gamma   90.00
#
_symmetry.space_group_name_H-M   'P 1'
#
loop_
_entity.id
_entity.type
_entity.pdbx_description
1 polymer ?
#
loop_
_entity_poly.entity_id
_entity_poly.type
_entity_poly.pdbx_seq_one_letter_code
_entity_poly.pdbx_strand_id
1 'polypeptide(L)'
;MLRRLLERPRSLALLVGCQFAFVAYFSLGGFRNLTALFGRAAGPVFDYSRTHDVYANLSRLLPARPGSPDPARPLPFCPERSPFLVGPLTVTFSRVPTLEQIRAKNPAVQEGGRYQPPGCEPRSRTAVIVPHRNRESHLGHLLYYLHPFLQRQQLQYGIYVVHQAGNSTFNRAKLLNVGVKEALKDEEWDCLFLHDVDLIPENDHNLYVCDPWNPKHVSIAMNKFGYSLPYPQYFGGVSALTPDQYMKINGFPNEYWGWGGEDDDIATRVRLAGMKIARPPISIGHYKMVKHKSDKGNEENPHRFDLLIRTQRMWTQDGMNSLTYTLLAKQLRPLYTNLTVDIGTDPRAGRRAREGQRYRGANSLFREEMLRKPPRDAAAGWGDRALALSLSPRLPPATAQQPPAGNGTHGSAGAPAAPGITQRSPEAAGEGDGHPGTLPARGDNQSLPRGAP
;
A
#
# COMPACT_ATOMS: atom_id res chain seq x y z
N MET A 1 -34.30 14.03 47.65
CA MET A 1 -34.52 15.44 47.23
C MET A 1 -34.59 15.62 45.71
N LEU A 2 -33.72 15.01 44.89
CA LEU A 2 -33.66 15.20 43.43
C LEU A 2 -35.00 15.13 42.67
N ARG A 3 -35.88 14.16 43.00
CA ARG A 3 -37.16 13.92 42.30
C ARG A 3 -38.10 15.14 42.30
N ARG A 4 -38.28 15.80 43.46
CA ARG A 4 -39.10 17.03 43.60
C ARG A 4 -38.48 18.26 42.90
N LEU A 5 -37.21 18.19 42.51
CA LEU A 5 -36.51 19.25 41.79
C LEU A 5 -36.78 19.14 40.28
N LEU A 6 -36.96 17.93 39.77
CA LEU A 6 -37.30 17.62 38.36
C LEU A 6 -38.79 17.80 38.04
N GLU A 7 -39.69 17.58 39.00
CA GLU A 7 -41.15 17.72 38.81
C GLU A 7 -41.64 19.17 38.74
N ARG A 8 -40.79 20.17 39.01
CA ARG A 8 -41.15 21.59 38.83
C ARG A 8 -41.16 21.92 37.34
N PRO A 9 -42.25 22.49 36.76
CA PRO A 9 -42.33 22.76 35.33
C PRO A 9 -41.26 23.72 34.82
N ARG A 10 -40.76 24.63 35.69
CA ARG A 10 -39.60 25.50 35.38
C ARG A 10 -38.29 24.73 35.22
N SER A 11 -38.06 23.69 36.04
CA SER A 11 -36.87 22.83 35.92
C SER A 11 -36.93 21.95 34.68
N LEU A 12 -38.12 21.41 34.37
CA LEU A 12 -38.35 20.63 33.16
C LEU A 12 -38.14 21.48 31.90
N ALA A 13 -38.70 22.69 31.87
CA ALA A 13 -38.49 23.64 30.78
C ALA A 13 -37.02 24.04 30.61
N LEU A 14 -36.28 24.21 31.72
CA LEU A 14 -34.84 24.47 31.67
C LEU A 14 -34.07 23.27 31.07
N LEU A 15 -34.39 22.05 31.48
CA LEU A 15 -33.76 20.83 30.95
C LEU A 15 -34.06 20.60 29.47
N VAL A 16 -35.31 20.79 29.04
CA VAL A 16 -35.69 20.73 27.63
C VAL A 16 -35.01 21.84 26.83
N GLY A 17 -34.93 23.06 27.38
CA GLY A 17 -34.20 24.18 26.78
C GLY A 17 -32.70 23.88 26.62
N CYS A 18 -32.06 23.31 27.65
CA CYS A 18 -30.66 22.89 27.59
C CYS A 18 -30.44 21.74 26.59
N GLN A 19 -31.33 20.74 26.52
CA GLN A 19 -31.27 19.69 25.51
C GLN A 19 -31.45 20.25 24.10
N PHE A 20 -32.39 21.17 23.89
CA PHE A 20 -32.63 21.77 22.58
C PHE A 20 -31.46 22.67 22.16
N ALA A 21 -30.89 23.46 23.08
CA ALA A 21 -29.69 24.26 22.83
C ALA A 21 -28.47 23.39 22.54
N PHE A 22 -28.31 22.26 23.24
CA PHE A 22 -27.27 21.26 22.97
C PHE A 22 -27.46 20.66 21.56
N VAL A 23 -28.63 20.10 21.25
CA VAL A 23 -28.94 19.55 19.93
C VAL A 23 -28.75 20.59 18.82
N ALA A 24 -29.24 21.82 18.99
CA ALA A 24 -29.06 22.90 18.03
C ALA A 24 -27.57 23.27 17.84
N TYR A 25 -26.79 23.38 18.92
CA TYR A 25 -25.34 23.61 18.85
C TYR A 25 -24.62 22.51 18.07
N PHE A 26 -24.96 21.24 18.31
CA PHE A 26 -24.36 20.12 17.58
C PHE A 26 -24.84 20.03 16.12
N SER A 27 -26.12 20.31 15.84
CA SER A 27 -26.70 20.32 14.48
C SER A 27 -26.21 21.49 13.62
N LEU A 28 -25.93 22.65 14.21
CA LEU A 28 -25.35 23.83 13.53
C LEU A 28 -23.82 23.78 13.44
N GLY A 29 -23.21 22.64 13.77
CA GLY A 29 -21.78 22.41 13.56
C GLY A 29 -20.86 22.93 14.67
N GLY A 30 -21.33 23.07 15.91
CA GLY A 30 -20.55 23.50 17.07
C GLY A 30 -19.26 22.68 17.31
N PHE A 31 -19.23 21.43 16.85
CA PHE A 31 -18.00 20.62 16.78
C PHE A 31 -16.83 21.33 16.05
N ARG A 32 -17.12 22.17 15.04
CA ARG A 32 -16.11 22.92 14.28
C ARG A 32 -15.36 23.92 15.15
N ASN A 33 -16.04 24.59 16.09
CA ASN A 33 -15.41 25.50 17.05
C ASN A 33 -14.63 24.76 18.14
N LEU A 34 -15.13 23.60 18.60
CA LEU A 34 -14.36 22.73 19.50
C LEU A 34 -13.07 22.22 18.86
N THR A 35 -13.07 21.88 17.56
CA THR A 35 -11.83 21.53 16.83
C THR A 35 -10.88 22.71 16.55
N ALA A 36 -11.33 23.95 16.74
CA ALA A 36 -10.47 25.13 16.68
C ALA A 36 -9.83 25.44 18.05
N LEU A 37 -10.57 25.23 19.15
CA LEU A 37 -10.08 25.32 20.53
C LEU A 37 -9.12 24.18 20.89
N PHE A 38 -9.47 22.94 20.55
CA PHE A 38 -8.55 21.81 20.52
C PHE A 38 -7.81 21.80 19.19
N GLY A 39 -7.02 22.84 18.96
CA GLY A 39 -6.22 22.99 17.76
C GLY A 39 -5.45 21.69 17.49
N ARG A 40 -5.68 21.10 16.31
CA ARG A 40 -4.77 20.07 15.80
C ARG A 40 -3.39 20.68 15.78
N ALA A 41 -2.54 20.28 16.72
CA ALA A 41 -1.12 20.59 16.66
C ALA A 41 -0.65 20.18 15.26
N ALA A 42 -0.24 21.17 14.46
CA ALA A 42 0.28 20.89 13.14
C ALA A 42 1.51 19.99 13.36
N GLY A 43 1.38 18.72 12.97
CA GLY A 43 2.44 17.75 13.17
C GLY A 43 3.73 18.26 12.53
N PRO A 44 4.91 17.89 13.05
CA PRO A 44 6.19 18.44 12.62
C PRO A 44 6.28 18.48 11.08
N VAL A 45 6.52 19.69 10.56
CA VAL A 45 6.74 19.93 9.14
C VAL A 45 8.19 19.53 8.86
N PHE A 46 8.36 18.53 7.98
CA PHE A 46 9.67 18.04 7.59
C PHE A 46 10.09 18.63 6.24
N ASP A 47 11.32 19.13 6.18
CA ASP A 47 11.93 19.63 4.94
C ASP A 47 12.56 18.45 4.16
N TYR A 48 11.82 17.93 3.18
CA TYR A 48 12.29 16.86 2.30
C TYR A 48 13.35 17.31 1.27
N SER A 49 13.74 18.59 1.23
CA SER A 49 14.95 19.01 0.48
C SER A 49 16.24 18.65 1.22
N ARG A 50 16.17 18.47 2.55
CA ARG A 50 17.29 18.08 3.43
C ARG A 50 17.08 16.65 3.90
N THR A 51 17.66 15.69 3.19
CA THR A 51 17.56 14.26 3.50
C THR A 51 18.89 13.67 3.96
N HIS A 52 18.82 12.57 4.72
CA HIS A 52 19.97 11.84 5.24
C HIS A 52 20.16 10.51 4.50
N ASP A 53 21.42 10.08 4.34
CA ASP A 53 21.69 8.70 3.90
C ASP A 53 21.12 7.70 4.92
N VAL A 54 20.60 6.57 4.43
CA VAL A 54 19.90 5.61 5.29
C VAL A 54 20.84 4.86 6.25
N TYR A 55 22.17 4.91 6.07
CA TYR A 55 23.16 4.38 7.02
C TYR A 55 23.80 5.46 7.91
N ALA A 56 23.36 6.71 7.82
CA ALA A 56 23.89 7.81 8.63
C ALA A 56 23.82 7.48 10.13
N ASN A 57 24.97 7.57 10.81
CA ASN A 57 25.14 7.30 12.23
C ASN A 57 24.72 5.90 12.73
N LEU A 58 24.53 4.90 11.84
CA LEU A 58 24.07 3.56 12.25
C LEU A 58 25.04 2.88 13.25
N SER A 59 26.33 3.17 13.17
CA SER A 59 27.35 2.68 14.11
C SER A 59 27.09 3.10 15.57
N ARG A 60 26.30 4.15 15.83
CA ARG A 60 25.92 4.59 17.18
C ARG A 60 24.89 3.66 17.86
N LEU A 61 24.29 2.73 17.11
CA LEU A 61 23.39 1.71 17.67
C LEU A 61 24.16 0.56 18.33
N LEU A 62 25.43 0.38 17.97
CA LEU A 62 26.30 -0.63 18.58
C LEU A 62 26.97 -0.04 19.82
N PRO A 63 26.98 -0.76 20.96
CA PRO A 63 27.65 -0.29 22.17
C PRO A 63 29.16 -0.20 21.91
N ALA A 64 29.78 0.91 22.32
CA ALA A 64 31.20 1.20 22.07
C ALA A 64 32.17 0.20 22.74
N ARG A 65 31.68 -0.58 23.71
CA ARG A 65 32.34 -1.78 24.26
C ARG A 65 31.26 -2.82 24.57
N PRO A 66 31.50 -4.12 24.32
CA PRO A 66 30.72 -5.18 24.94
C PRO A 66 31.13 -5.25 26.43
N GLY A 67 30.58 -4.35 27.24
CA GLY A 67 30.52 -4.60 28.68
C GLY A 67 29.71 -5.88 28.85
N SER A 68 30.29 -6.90 29.49
CA SER A 68 29.58 -8.13 29.81
C SER A 68 28.28 -7.77 30.52
N PRO A 69 27.09 -8.05 29.95
CA PRO A 69 25.84 -7.74 30.63
C PRO A 69 25.84 -8.53 31.93
N ASP A 70 25.73 -7.82 33.06
CA ASP A 70 25.59 -8.44 34.36
C ASP A 70 24.28 -9.23 34.36
N PRO A 71 24.30 -10.58 34.39
CA PRO A 71 23.10 -11.38 34.27
C PRO A 71 22.14 -11.18 35.45
N ALA A 72 22.56 -10.50 36.52
CA ALA A 72 21.72 -10.14 37.65
C ALA A 72 20.91 -8.83 37.45
N ARG A 73 21.09 -8.09 36.35
CA ARG A 73 20.39 -6.82 36.10
C ARG A 73 19.66 -6.80 34.75
N PRO A 74 18.31 -6.75 34.74
CA PRO A 74 17.53 -6.52 33.52
C PRO A 74 17.94 -5.22 32.82
N LEU A 75 17.97 -5.25 31.48
CA LEU A 75 18.17 -4.04 30.69
C LEU A 75 16.98 -3.08 30.87
N PRO A 76 17.19 -1.76 30.87
CA PRO A 76 16.09 -0.82 30.85
C PRO A 76 15.34 -0.91 29.51
N PHE A 77 14.02 -0.69 29.51
CA PHE A 77 13.27 -0.52 28.27
C PHE A 77 13.84 0.62 27.42
N CYS A 78 13.85 0.43 26.10
CA CYS A 78 14.19 1.47 25.14
C CYS A 78 13.29 2.71 25.35
N PRO A 79 13.76 3.93 25.04
CA PRO A 79 12.93 5.13 25.17
C PRO A 79 11.71 5.07 24.21
N GLU A 80 10.58 5.66 24.60
CA GLU A 80 9.33 5.64 23.81
C GLU A 80 9.51 6.20 22.40
N ARG A 81 10.36 7.23 22.27
CA ARG A 81 10.86 7.74 21.01
C ARG A 81 12.36 7.51 20.97
N SER A 82 12.83 6.77 19.96
CA SER A 82 14.26 6.55 19.80
C SER A 82 15.02 7.87 19.57
N PRO A 83 16.17 8.11 20.25
CA PRO A 83 17.05 9.24 19.98
C PRO A 83 17.86 9.08 18.68
N PHE A 84 17.75 7.94 17.99
CA PHE A 84 18.53 7.65 16.78
C PHE A 84 17.83 8.04 15.47
N LEU A 85 16.55 8.42 15.51
CA LEU A 85 15.77 8.83 14.33
C LEU A 85 16.36 10.10 13.69
N VAL A 86 16.51 10.10 12.35
CA VAL A 86 17.10 11.22 11.59
C VAL A 86 16.09 12.00 10.75
N GLY A 87 14.85 11.53 10.62
CA GLY A 87 13.81 12.18 9.83
C GLY A 87 13.87 11.79 8.35
N PRO A 88 13.76 12.74 7.40
CA PRO A 88 13.76 12.46 5.96
C PRO A 88 15.01 11.74 5.45
N LEU A 89 14.80 10.78 4.54
CA LEU A 89 15.81 9.85 4.03
C LEU A 89 16.00 9.94 2.52
N THR A 90 17.24 9.84 2.06
CA THR A 90 17.59 9.87 0.63
C THR A 90 17.32 8.52 -0.03
N VAL A 91 16.12 8.34 -0.59
CA VAL A 91 15.75 7.11 -1.31
C VAL A 91 15.99 7.24 -2.82
N THR A 92 16.83 6.37 -3.38
CA THR A 92 17.20 6.31 -4.80
C THR A 92 17.27 4.87 -5.29
N PHE A 93 17.07 4.65 -6.59
CA PHE A 93 17.00 3.32 -7.22
C PHE A 93 18.01 3.16 -8.36
N SER A 94 19.14 3.85 -8.27
CA SER A 94 20.18 3.88 -9.33
C SER A 94 21.10 2.66 -9.29
N ARG A 95 21.30 2.05 -8.12
CA ARG A 95 22.11 0.85 -7.92
C ARG A 95 21.51 -0.01 -6.81
N VAL A 96 21.36 -1.30 -7.06
CA VAL A 96 21.02 -2.31 -6.05
C VAL A 96 22.34 -2.84 -5.45
N PRO A 97 22.59 -2.70 -4.14
CA PRO A 97 23.73 -3.35 -3.50
C PRO A 97 23.52 -4.87 -3.42
N THR A 98 24.59 -5.66 -3.44
CA THR A 98 24.47 -7.12 -3.28
C THR A 98 24.01 -7.48 -1.88
N LEU A 99 23.37 -8.64 -1.69
CA LEU A 99 22.96 -9.10 -0.35
C LEU A 99 24.14 -9.20 0.62
N GLU A 100 25.35 -9.51 0.12
CA GLU A 100 26.58 -9.52 0.92
C GLU A 100 27.00 -8.13 1.37
N GLN A 101 26.89 -7.11 0.51
CA GLN A 101 27.14 -5.71 0.85
C GLN A 101 26.12 -5.19 1.86
N ILE A 102 24.85 -5.57 1.71
CA ILE A 102 23.78 -5.22 2.68
C ILE A 102 24.07 -5.89 4.03
N ARG A 103 24.45 -7.17 4.06
CA ARG A 103 24.87 -7.88 5.28
C ARG A 103 26.06 -7.21 5.95
N ALA A 104 27.12 -6.89 5.19
CA ALA A 104 28.31 -6.23 5.72
C ALA A 104 28.01 -4.85 6.35
N LYS A 105 27.03 -4.11 5.81
CA LYS A 105 26.56 -2.84 6.38
C LYS A 105 25.62 -2.98 7.60
N ASN A 106 25.10 -4.17 7.89
CA ASN A 106 24.15 -4.44 8.96
C ASN A 106 24.64 -5.56 9.91
N PRO A 107 25.80 -5.40 10.57
CA PRO A 107 26.41 -6.47 11.38
C PRO A 107 25.61 -6.87 12.63
N ALA A 108 24.62 -6.07 13.04
CA ALA A 108 23.71 -6.40 14.14
C ALA A 108 22.53 -7.30 13.72
N VAL A 109 22.29 -7.48 12.41
CA VAL A 109 21.21 -8.32 11.89
C VAL A 109 21.66 -9.77 11.90
N GLN A 110 20.89 -10.60 12.58
CA GLN A 110 21.10 -12.03 12.76
C GLN A 110 20.41 -12.83 11.65
N GLU A 111 20.73 -14.13 11.58
CA GLU A 111 20.13 -15.06 10.64
C GLU A 111 18.59 -15.08 10.73
N GLY A 112 17.91 -15.26 9.60
CA GLY A 112 16.47 -15.05 9.48
C GLY A 112 16.06 -13.59 9.35
N GLY A 113 17.01 -12.65 9.29
CA GLY A 113 16.73 -11.21 9.23
C GLY A 113 16.18 -10.66 10.53
N ARG A 114 16.68 -11.19 11.66
CA ARG A 114 16.24 -10.84 13.01
C ARG A 114 17.14 -9.78 13.61
N TYR A 115 16.57 -8.89 14.42
CA TYR A 115 17.32 -7.89 15.17
C TYR A 115 16.62 -7.58 16.49
N GLN A 116 17.41 -7.28 17.51
CA GLN A 116 16.99 -6.74 18.80
C GLN A 116 18.00 -5.64 19.21
N PRO A 117 17.58 -4.53 19.83
CA PRO A 117 18.51 -3.50 20.30
C PRO A 117 19.47 -4.04 21.37
N PRO A 118 20.79 -3.90 21.22
CA PRO A 118 21.76 -4.51 22.15
C PRO A 118 21.88 -3.79 23.51
N GLY A 119 21.32 -2.58 23.65
CA GLY A 119 21.48 -1.72 24.83
C GLY A 119 20.22 -1.44 25.64
N CYS A 120 19.06 -2.02 25.25
CA CYS A 120 17.79 -1.80 25.94
C CYS A 120 16.75 -2.86 25.53
N GLU A 121 15.77 -3.12 26.40
CA GLU A 121 14.66 -4.02 26.09
C GLU A 121 13.66 -3.34 25.12
N PRO A 122 13.37 -3.95 23.96
CA PRO A 122 12.48 -3.35 22.95
C PRO A 122 11.04 -3.25 23.46
N ARG A 123 10.36 -2.13 23.18
CA ARG A 123 8.93 -1.95 23.53
C ARG A 123 7.95 -2.61 22.56
N SER A 124 8.44 -3.12 21.44
CA SER A 124 7.60 -3.68 20.37
C SER A 124 8.38 -4.68 19.52
N ARG A 125 7.76 -5.83 19.29
CA ARG A 125 8.19 -6.92 18.42
C ARG A 125 7.38 -6.86 17.13
N THR A 126 8.03 -6.68 15.98
CA THR A 126 7.37 -6.50 14.68
C THR A 126 7.80 -7.52 13.64
N ALA A 127 6.87 -8.34 13.15
CA ALA A 127 7.09 -9.13 11.95
C ALA A 127 6.80 -8.26 10.71
N VAL A 128 7.75 -8.15 9.79
CA VAL A 128 7.52 -7.56 8.47
C VAL A 128 7.31 -8.68 7.47
N ILE A 129 6.11 -8.76 6.88
CA ILE A 129 5.71 -9.80 5.93
C ILE A 129 5.64 -9.20 4.52
N VAL A 130 6.46 -9.75 3.63
CA VAL A 130 6.67 -9.26 2.25
C VAL A 130 6.24 -10.35 1.26
N PRO A 131 5.16 -10.17 0.48
CA PRO A 131 4.75 -11.10 -0.55
C PRO A 131 5.66 -10.93 -1.79
N HIS A 132 6.20 -12.02 -2.33
CA HIS A 132 7.29 -11.95 -3.31
C HIS A 132 7.19 -13.01 -4.41
N ARG A 133 7.56 -12.62 -5.64
CA ARG A 133 7.99 -13.51 -6.72
C ARG A 133 8.69 -12.70 -7.81
N ASN A 134 9.80 -13.19 -8.36
CA ASN A 134 10.54 -12.61 -9.51
C ASN A 134 10.84 -11.10 -9.36
N ARG A 135 11.21 -10.68 -8.15
CA ARG A 135 11.34 -9.29 -7.73
C ARG A 135 12.62 -9.05 -6.91
N GLU A 136 13.68 -9.80 -7.23
CA GLU A 136 14.93 -9.88 -6.46
C GLU A 136 15.64 -8.52 -6.35
N SER A 137 15.63 -7.72 -7.42
CA SER A 137 16.13 -6.34 -7.44
C SER A 137 15.34 -5.40 -6.52
N HIS A 138 14.02 -5.61 -6.39
CA HIS A 138 13.18 -4.84 -5.49
C HIS A 138 13.43 -5.24 -4.03
N LEU A 139 13.55 -6.55 -3.77
CA LEU A 139 13.92 -7.07 -2.46
C LEU A 139 15.30 -6.56 -2.02
N GLY A 140 16.27 -6.46 -2.93
CA GLY A 140 17.58 -5.85 -2.66
C GLY A 140 17.49 -4.39 -2.21
N HIS A 141 16.68 -3.57 -2.89
CA HIS A 141 16.40 -2.20 -2.44
C HIS A 141 15.69 -2.18 -1.08
N LEU A 142 14.68 -3.04 -0.89
CA LEU A 142 13.92 -3.11 0.36
C LEU A 142 14.84 -3.43 1.54
N LEU A 143 15.63 -4.49 1.47
CA LEU A 143 16.55 -4.88 2.55
C LEU A 143 17.61 -3.79 2.79
N TYR A 144 18.14 -3.17 1.73
CA TYR A 144 19.12 -2.08 1.87
C TYR A 144 18.58 -0.89 2.68
N TYR A 145 17.34 -0.48 2.43
CA TYR A 145 16.73 0.68 3.11
C TYR A 145 16.09 0.31 4.45
N LEU A 146 15.42 -0.84 4.53
CA LEU A 146 14.56 -1.18 5.68
C LEU A 146 15.34 -1.66 6.91
N HIS A 147 16.43 -2.42 6.75
CA HIS A 147 17.22 -2.86 7.91
C HIS A 147 17.71 -1.69 8.79
N PRO A 148 18.45 -0.70 8.27
CA PRO A 148 18.94 0.41 9.09
C PRO A 148 17.80 1.32 9.57
N PHE A 149 16.71 1.44 8.81
CA PHE A 149 15.49 2.15 9.20
C PHE A 149 14.86 1.55 10.46
N LEU A 150 14.64 0.22 10.50
CA LEU A 150 14.05 -0.48 11.65
C LEU A 150 15.00 -0.52 12.85
N GLN A 151 16.31 -0.69 12.61
CA GLN A 151 17.32 -0.66 13.68
C GLN A 151 17.31 0.69 14.43
N ARG A 152 17.20 1.82 13.70
CA ARG A 152 17.05 3.16 14.30
C ARG A 152 15.78 3.35 15.12
N GLN A 153 14.71 2.60 14.83
CA GLN A 153 13.48 2.66 15.62
C GLN A 153 13.55 1.87 16.93
N GLN A 154 14.66 1.16 17.20
CA GLN A 154 14.88 0.32 18.38
C GLN A 154 13.77 -0.72 18.60
N LEU A 155 13.27 -1.27 17.51
CA LEU A 155 12.31 -2.38 17.50
C LEU A 155 13.07 -3.70 17.59
N GLN A 156 12.42 -4.71 18.17
CA GLN A 156 12.73 -6.09 17.81
C GLN A 156 11.94 -6.42 16.55
N TYR A 157 12.59 -7.02 15.55
CA TYR A 157 11.91 -7.32 14.29
C TYR A 157 12.44 -8.59 13.62
N GLY A 158 11.61 -9.14 12.74
CA GLY A 158 11.97 -10.18 11.78
C GLY A 158 11.36 -9.90 10.41
N ILE A 159 12.13 -10.09 9.34
CA ILE A 159 11.64 -9.93 7.96
C ILE A 159 11.32 -11.30 7.36
N TYR A 160 10.08 -11.50 6.93
CA TYR A 160 9.58 -12.72 6.29
C TYR A 160 9.26 -12.44 4.83
N VAL A 161 10.00 -13.05 3.92
CA VAL A 161 9.75 -12.99 2.47
C VAL A 161 8.97 -14.23 2.07
N VAL A 162 7.71 -14.04 1.67
CA VAL A 162 6.80 -15.12 1.27
C VAL A 162 6.89 -15.29 -0.24
N HIS A 163 7.74 -16.22 -0.67
CA HIS A 163 8.00 -16.51 -2.07
C HIS A 163 6.93 -17.46 -2.64
N GLN A 164 6.11 -16.97 -3.57
CA GLN A 164 5.15 -17.83 -4.28
C GLN A 164 5.87 -18.74 -5.27
N ALA A 165 5.79 -20.05 -5.03
CA ALA A 165 6.35 -21.04 -5.95
C ALA A 165 5.55 -21.12 -7.26
N GLY A 166 6.26 -21.49 -8.34
CA GLY A 166 5.66 -21.70 -9.66
C GLY A 166 5.16 -20.44 -10.37
N ASN A 167 4.55 -20.66 -11.54
CA ASN A 167 4.21 -19.61 -12.51
C ASN A 167 2.71 -19.27 -12.57
N SER A 168 1.91 -19.77 -11.61
CA SER A 168 0.48 -19.46 -11.45
C SER A 168 0.23 -17.95 -11.28
N THR A 169 -0.99 -17.46 -11.40
CA THR A 169 -1.31 -16.05 -11.10
C THR A 169 -0.85 -15.67 -9.68
N PHE A 170 -0.28 -14.47 -9.52
CA PHE A 170 0.17 -13.95 -8.23
C PHE A 170 -1.03 -13.68 -7.32
N ASN A 171 -0.89 -13.89 -6.02
CA ASN A 171 -1.95 -13.60 -5.06
C ASN A 171 -1.37 -12.97 -3.79
N ARG A 172 -1.28 -11.64 -3.82
CA ARG A 172 -0.69 -10.81 -2.77
C ARG A 172 -1.31 -11.07 -1.40
N ALA A 173 -2.64 -11.01 -1.30
CA ALA A 173 -3.36 -11.15 -0.05
C ALA A 173 -3.24 -12.56 0.56
N LYS A 174 -3.30 -13.62 -0.25
CA LYS A 174 -3.08 -15.00 0.20
C LYS A 174 -1.65 -15.22 0.70
N LEU A 175 -0.64 -14.65 0.05
CA LEU A 175 0.75 -14.73 0.53
C LEU A 175 0.94 -14.00 1.87
N LEU A 176 0.29 -12.85 2.06
CA LEU A 176 0.31 -12.14 3.35
C LEU A 176 -0.32 -12.99 4.48
N ASN A 177 -1.46 -13.65 4.23
CA ASN A 177 -2.05 -14.61 5.16
C ASN A 177 -1.07 -15.74 5.54
N VAL A 178 -0.38 -16.33 4.55
CA VAL A 178 0.63 -17.38 4.79
C VAL A 178 1.78 -16.85 5.64
N GLY A 179 2.33 -15.68 5.31
CA GLY A 179 3.43 -15.09 6.06
C GLY A 179 3.08 -14.77 7.50
N VAL A 180 1.86 -14.26 7.77
CA VAL A 180 1.36 -14.07 9.14
C VAL A 180 1.26 -15.42 9.87
N LYS A 181 0.67 -16.44 9.23
CA LYS A 181 0.50 -17.77 9.83
C LYS A 181 1.83 -18.46 10.15
N GLU A 182 2.88 -18.24 9.35
CA GLU A 182 4.22 -18.77 9.64
C GLU A 182 4.99 -17.92 10.66
N ALA A 183 4.90 -16.58 10.59
CA ALA A 183 5.59 -15.68 11.52
C ALA A 183 5.11 -15.87 12.97
N LEU A 184 3.80 -16.06 13.18
CA LEU A 184 3.19 -16.32 14.50
C LEU A 184 3.57 -17.69 15.11
N LYS A 185 4.31 -18.55 14.41
CA LYS A 185 4.91 -19.77 14.98
C LYS A 185 6.31 -19.53 15.56
N ASP A 186 6.98 -18.44 15.15
CA ASP A 186 8.40 -18.19 15.44
C ASP A 186 8.62 -17.20 16.59
N GLU A 187 7.63 -16.37 16.89
CA GLU A 187 7.63 -15.42 17.99
C GLU A 187 6.20 -14.94 18.28
N GLU A 188 5.95 -14.54 19.53
CA GLU A 188 4.80 -13.71 19.88
C GLU A 188 5.02 -12.27 19.36
N TRP A 189 4.57 -12.00 18.14
CA TRP A 189 4.70 -10.66 17.55
C TRP A 189 3.64 -9.71 18.10
N ASP A 190 4.04 -8.52 18.56
CA ASP A 190 3.09 -7.47 18.98
C ASP A 190 2.45 -6.79 17.75
N CYS A 191 3.14 -6.81 16.62
CA CYS A 191 2.72 -6.13 15.39
C CYS A 191 3.08 -6.90 14.12
N LEU A 192 2.14 -6.91 13.16
CA LEU A 192 2.29 -7.47 11.82
C LEU A 192 2.33 -6.33 10.80
N PHE A 193 3.48 -6.10 10.17
CA PHE A 193 3.66 -5.13 9.09
C PHE A 193 3.58 -5.83 7.73
N LEU A 194 2.53 -5.51 6.96
CA LEU A 194 2.20 -6.19 5.70
C LEU A 194 2.56 -5.27 4.55
N HIS A 195 3.58 -5.65 3.78
CA HIS A 195 4.47 -4.69 3.13
C HIS A 195 4.82 -5.07 1.68
N ASP A 196 4.47 -4.21 0.73
CA ASP A 196 4.85 -4.40 -0.68
C ASP A 196 6.36 -4.29 -0.88
N VAL A 197 6.93 -5.17 -1.73
CA VAL A 197 8.39 -5.28 -1.91
C VAL A 197 9.03 -4.03 -2.55
N ASP A 198 8.24 -3.17 -3.19
CA ASP A 198 8.70 -2.02 -3.96
C ASP A 198 8.42 -0.65 -3.30
N LEU A 199 7.87 -0.62 -2.07
CA LEU A 199 7.57 0.63 -1.35
C LEU A 199 8.60 0.91 -0.25
N ILE A 200 9.47 1.90 -0.45
CA ILE A 200 10.48 2.28 0.54
C ILE A 200 10.02 3.50 1.35
N PRO A 201 10.04 3.47 2.71
CA PRO A 201 9.69 4.62 3.52
C PRO A 201 10.75 5.74 3.42
N GLU A 202 10.32 6.99 3.30
CA GLU A 202 11.20 8.16 3.13
C GLU A 202 11.41 8.98 4.42
N ASN A 203 10.85 8.56 5.56
CA ASN A 203 11.06 9.22 6.85
C ASN A 203 10.96 8.23 8.03
N ASP A 204 12.01 8.12 8.84
CA ASP A 204 12.07 7.15 9.95
C ASP A 204 11.24 7.50 11.18
N HIS A 205 10.59 8.66 11.20
CA HIS A 205 9.55 8.97 12.18
C HIS A 205 8.25 8.22 11.89
N ASN A 206 8.09 7.61 10.71
CA ASN A 206 7.00 6.69 10.42
C ASN A 206 7.29 5.34 11.08
N LEU A 207 6.97 5.26 12.38
CA LEU A 207 7.31 4.10 13.22
C LEU A 207 6.63 2.81 12.74
N TYR A 208 7.41 1.74 12.62
CA TYR A 208 6.94 0.39 12.29
C TYR A 208 6.39 -0.31 13.54
N VAL A 209 5.44 0.35 14.19
CA VAL A 209 4.65 -0.17 15.31
C VAL A 209 3.16 -0.04 15.00
N CYS A 210 2.36 -0.94 15.55
CA CYS A 210 0.92 -0.95 15.36
C CYS A 210 0.24 0.14 16.20
N ASP A 211 -0.90 0.63 15.73
CA ASP A 211 -1.82 1.38 16.61
C ASP A 211 -2.63 0.33 17.41
N PRO A 212 -2.75 0.45 18.74
CA PRO A 212 -3.36 -0.59 19.56
C PRO A 212 -4.87 -0.73 19.33
N TRP A 213 -5.53 0.31 18.80
CA TRP A 213 -6.98 0.36 18.65
C TRP A 213 -7.47 0.09 17.23
N ASN A 214 -6.64 0.37 16.22
CA ASN A 214 -7.06 0.41 14.81
C ASN A 214 -5.96 -0.06 13.84
N PRO A 215 -6.29 -0.84 12.81
CA PRO A 215 -5.40 -1.10 11.67
C PRO A 215 -4.82 0.18 11.08
N LYS A 216 -3.49 0.21 10.91
CA LYS A 216 -2.72 1.39 10.52
C LYS A 216 -2.34 1.32 9.04
N HIS A 217 -2.69 2.32 8.24
CA HIS A 217 -2.14 2.49 6.88
C HIS A 217 -0.97 3.49 6.97
N VAL A 218 0.24 3.06 6.62
CA VAL A 218 1.45 3.89 6.77
C VAL A 218 1.93 4.53 5.45
N SER A 219 1.62 3.93 4.30
CA SER A 219 1.99 4.42 2.96
C SER A 219 1.02 5.45 2.39
N ILE A 220 0.69 6.46 3.19
CA ILE A 220 -0.38 7.43 2.87
C ILE A 220 0.01 8.49 1.83
N ALA A 221 1.32 8.71 1.62
CA ALA A 221 1.85 9.67 0.66
C ALA A 221 2.89 8.98 -0.24
N MET A 222 2.43 8.32 -1.30
CA MET A 222 3.32 7.67 -2.26
C MET A 222 3.71 8.59 -3.41
N ASN A 223 4.97 8.55 -3.84
CA ASN A 223 5.47 9.28 -5.01
C ASN A 223 4.63 9.05 -6.29
N LYS A 224 4.14 7.81 -6.53
CA LYS A 224 3.33 7.45 -7.70
C LYS A 224 1.97 8.15 -7.76
N PHE A 225 1.52 8.66 -6.61
CA PHE A 225 0.27 9.39 -6.44
C PHE A 225 0.51 10.87 -6.09
N GLY A 226 1.69 11.41 -6.42
CA GLY A 226 2.03 12.80 -6.11
C GLY A 226 2.06 13.11 -4.62
N TYR A 227 2.52 12.16 -3.80
CA TYR A 227 2.57 12.26 -2.33
C TYR A 227 1.21 12.56 -1.68
N SER A 228 0.12 12.14 -2.31
CA SER A 228 -1.25 12.28 -1.81
C SER A 228 -1.93 10.92 -1.67
N LEU A 229 -2.86 10.82 -0.71
CA LEU A 229 -3.70 9.63 -0.56
C LEU A 229 -4.71 9.58 -1.72
N PRO A 230 -4.83 8.47 -2.49
CA PRO A 230 -5.70 8.40 -3.66
C PRO A 230 -7.18 8.67 -3.34
N TYR A 231 -7.69 8.05 -2.29
CA TYR A 231 -9.06 8.20 -1.78
C TYR A 231 -9.12 7.78 -0.30
N PRO A 232 -10.13 8.23 0.48
CA PRO A 232 -10.14 8.06 1.95
C PRO A 232 -10.11 6.61 2.45
N GLN A 233 -10.59 5.65 1.66
CA GLN A 233 -10.67 4.23 2.00
C GLN A 233 -9.38 3.47 1.66
N TYR A 234 -8.47 4.06 0.86
CA TYR A 234 -7.27 3.40 0.37
C TYR A 234 -6.39 2.81 1.49
N PHE A 235 -6.10 1.51 1.38
CA PHE A 235 -5.36 0.71 2.37
C PHE A 235 -4.26 -0.17 1.74
N GLY A 236 -3.98 0.01 0.45
CA GLY A 236 -2.93 -0.73 -0.27
C GLY A 236 -1.51 -0.24 0.05
N GLY A 237 -0.50 -0.99 -0.41
CA GLY A 237 0.89 -0.68 -0.14
C GLY A 237 1.40 -1.32 1.15
N VAL A 238 1.57 -0.50 2.20
CA VAL A 238 2.09 -0.92 3.50
C VAL A 238 1.08 -0.58 4.60
N SER A 239 0.66 -1.62 5.32
CA SER A 239 -0.28 -1.54 6.44
C SER A 239 0.23 -2.32 7.65
N ALA A 240 -0.32 -2.06 8.83
CA ALA A 240 0.04 -2.75 10.06
C ALA A 240 -1.18 -3.06 10.93
N LEU A 241 -1.21 -4.27 11.49
CA LEU A 241 -2.27 -4.77 12.36
C LEU A 241 -1.64 -5.54 13.53
N THR A 242 -2.18 -5.42 14.74
CA THR A 242 -1.85 -6.39 15.80
C THR A 242 -2.38 -7.78 15.39
N PRO A 243 -1.85 -8.90 15.93
CA PRO A 243 -2.41 -10.22 15.65
C PRO A 243 -3.91 -10.30 15.92
N ASP A 244 -4.39 -9.70 17.01
CA ASP A 244 -5.80 -9.63 17.36
C ASP A 244 -6.63 -8.88 16.32
N GLN A 245 -6.16 -7.70 15.88
CA GLN A 245 -6.84 -6.93 14.83
C GLN A 245 -6.90 -7.72 13.51
N TYR A 246 -5.83 -8.46 13.18
CA TYR A 246 -5.76 -9.30 11.99
C TYR A 246 -6.72 -10.49 12.05
N MET A 247 -6.77 -11.21 13.19
CA MET A 247 -7.71 -12.31 13.38
C MET A 247 -9.16 -11.82 13.45
N LYS A 248 -9.42 -10.63 14.01
CA LYS A 248 -10.75 -10.02 14.08
C LYS A 248 -11.36 -9.71 12.69
N ILE A 249 -10.53 -9.47 11.67
CA ILE A 249 -10.98 -9.32 10.27
C ILE A 249 -10.99 -10.63 9.48
N ASN A 250 -10.75 -11.78 10.14
CA ASN A 250 -10.48 -13.07 9.49
C ASN A 250 -9.29 -12.99 8.51
N GLY A 251 -8.28 -12.18 8.82
CA GLY A 251 -7.19 -11.82 7.90
C GLY A 251 -7.67 -11.29 6.54
N PHE A 252 -6.88 -11.54 5.51
CA PHE A 252 -7.06 -10.97 4.17
C PHE A 252 -7.77 -11.96 3.23
N PRO A 253 -8.41 -11.52 2.13
CA PRO A 253 -9.09 -12.42 1.20
C PRO A 253 -8.09 -13.31 0.44
N ASN A 254 -8.44 -14.58 0.22
CA ASN A 254 -7.63 -15.50 -0.59
C ASN A 254 -8.07 -15.54 -2.07
N GLU A 255 -9.22 -14.98 -2.43
CA GLU A 255 -9.76 -15.08 -3.80
C GLU A 255 -9.21 -14.04 -4.81
N TYR A 256 -8.35 -13.11 -4.39
CA TYR A 256 -7.77 -12.08 -5.27
C TYR A 256 -6.53 -12.57 -6.00
N TRP A 257 -6.76 -13.27 -7.10
CA TRP A 257 -5.74 -13.72 -8.04
C TRP A 257 -5.51 -12.65 -9.12
N GLY A 258 -4.29 -12.11 -9.18
CA GLY A 258 -3.91 -10.99 -10.04
C GLY A 258 -4.04 -9.64 -9.32
N TRP A 259 -3.84 -8.55 -10.07
CA TRP A 259 -3.76 -7.22 -9.49
C TRP A 259 -5.14 -6.57 -9.24
N GLY A 260 -5.31 -6.02 -8.03
CA GLY A 260 -6.25 -4.95 -7.71
C GLY A 260 -7.51 -5.36 -6.95
N GLY A 261 -7.92 -4.50 -6.01
CA GLY A 261 -9.19 -4.56 -5.29
C GLY A 261 -9.16 -5.38 -4.00
N GLU A 262 -8.05 -6.05 -3.69
CA GLU A 262 -7.90 -6.79 -2.44
C GLU A 262 -7.68 -5.86 -1.25
N ASP A 263 -7.05 -4.70 -1.48
CA ASP A 263 -6.85 -3.65 -0.50
C ASP A 263 -8.16 -2.91 -0.14
N ASP A 264 -9.05 -2.72 -1.11
CA ASP A 264 -10.41 -2.21 -0.88
C ASP A 264 -11.30 -3.21 -0.12
N ASP A 265 -11.14 -4.53 -0.36
CA ASP A 265 -11.79 -5.60 0.41
C ASP A 265 -11.31 -5.55 1.86
N ILE A 266 -10.00 -5.51 2.09
CA ILE A 266 -9.39 -5.39 3.43
C ILE A 266 -9.90 -4.14 4.15
N ALA A 267 -9.90 -2.98 3.50
CA ALA A 267 -10.45 -1.74 4.07
C ALA A 267 -11.94 -1.90 4.47
N THR A 268 -12.69 -2.65 3.67
CA THR A 268 -14.09 -2.99 3.97
C THR A 268 -14.19 -3.94 5.17
N ARG A 269 -13.32 -4.94 5.31
CA ARG A 269 -13.26 -5.84 6.49
C ARG A 269 -12.96 -5.09 7.78
N VAL A 270 -11.99 -4.17 7.75
CA VAL A 270 -11.66 -3.30 8.90
C VAL A 270 -12.90 -2.56 9.40
N ARG A 271 -13.67 -1.97 8.48
CA ARG A 271 -14.95 -1.29 8.80
C ARG A 271 -16.02 -2.26 9.32
N LEU A 272 -16.16 -3.45 8.73
CA LEU A 272 -17.15 -4.46 9.15
C LEU A 272 -16.84 -5.04 10.53
N ALA A 273 -15.56 -5.16 10.91
CA ALA A 273 -15.11 -5.53 12.25
C ALA A 273 -15.21 -4.38 13.28
N GLY A 274 -15.85 -3.26 12.93
CA GLY A 274 -16.06 -2.10 13.80
C GLY A 274 -14.81 -1.26 14.07
N MET A 275 -13.75 -1.43 13.29
CA MET A 275 -12.49 -0.68 13.42
C MET A 275 -12.41 0.44 12.38
N LYS A 276 -11.47 1.37 12.58
CA LYS A 276 -11.16 2.45 11.65
C LYS A 276 -9.75 2.23 11.08
N ILE A 277 -9.39 3.02 10.07
CA ILE A 277 -8.02 3.06 9.54
C ILE A 277 -7.27 4.20 10.25
N ALA A 278 -6.31 3.85 11.10
CA ALA A 278 -5.34 4.79 11.66
C ALA A 278 -4.31 5.19 10.59
N ARG A 279 -3.83 6.43 10.63
CA ARG A 279 -2.84 6.96 9.68
C ARG A 279 -1.87 7.90 10.39
N PRO A 280 -0.57 7.87 10.06
CA PRO A 280 0.36 8.90 10.51
C PRO A 280 0.01 10.26 9.86
N PRO A 281 0.59 11.38 10.32
CA PRO A 281 0.57 12.63 9.57
C PRO A 281 1.19 12.47 8.18
N ILE A 282 0.65 13.19 7.19
CA ILE A 282 1.20 13.19 5.81
C ILE A 282 2.69 13.51 5.82
N SER A 283 3.15 14.44 6.68
CA SER A 283 4.55 14.87 6.76
C SER A 283 5.57 13.78 7.12
N ILE A 284 5.14 12.61 7.61
CA ILE A 284 6.01 11.43 7.82
C ILE A 284 5.58 10.21 7.01
N GLY A 285 4.35 10.18 6.49
CA GLY A 285 3.77 9.07 5.73
C GLY A 285 4.30 8.86 4.31
N HIS A 286 5.49 9.40 4.00
CA HIS A 286 6.07 9.40 2.66
C HIS A 286 6.69 8.04 2.30
N TYR A 287 6.36 7.55 1.11
CA TYR A 287 6.96 6.35 0.51
C TYR A 287 7.33 6.57 -0.95
N LYS A 288 8.45 5.98 -1.35
CA LYS A 288 8.92 5.92 -2.73
C LYS A 288 8.70 4.52 -3.31
N MET A 289 7.87 4.43 -4.34
CA MET A 289 7.74 3.23 -5.14
C MET A 289 8.91 3.09 -6.13
N VAL A 290 9.59 1.94 -6.09
CA VAL A 290 10.53 1.50 -7.13
C VAL A 290 9.75 1.31 -8.43
N LYS A 291 10.21 1.93 -9.52
CA LYS A 291 9.50 1.85 -10.81
C LYS A 291 9.65 0.47 -11.44
N HIS A 292 8.52 -0.11 -11.85
CA HIS A 292 8.45 -1.38 -12.57
C HIS A 292 7.44 -1.28 -13.73
N LYS A 293 7.50 -2.25 -14.66
CA LYS A 293 6.45 -2.48 -15.68
C LYS A 293 5.38 -3.43 -15.10
N SER A 294 4.26 -3.62 -15.80
CA SER A 294 3.29 -4.67 -15.46
C SER A 294 3.99 -6.04 -15.46
N ASP A 295 3.82 -6.84 -14.40
CA ASP A 295 4.45 -8.16 -14.32
C ASP A 295 3.60 -9.22 -15.01
N LYS A 296 4.26 -10.14 -15.73
CA LYS A 296 3.62 -11.36 -16.23
C LYS A 296 3.18 -12.23 -15.04
N GLY A 297 1.94 -12.70 -15.05
CA GLY A 297 1.33 -13.44 -13.96
C GLY A 297 0.82 -12.55 -12.81
N ASN A 298 0.82 -11.22 -12.94
CA ASN A 298 0.14 -10.29 -12.03
C ASN A 298 -0.74 -9.31 -12.83
N GLU A 299 -1.37 -9.81 -13.89
CA GLU A 299 -2.29 -9.03 -14.72
C GLU A 299 -3.50 -8.54 -13.89
N GLU A 300 -4.13 -7.44 -14.34
CA GLU A 300 -5.32 -6.90 -13.71
C GLU A 300 -6.43 -7.96 -13.58
N ASN A 301 -6.92 -8.19 -12.36
CA ASN A 301 -7.97 -9.16 -12.09
C ASN A 301 -9.31 -8.66 -12.68
N PRO A 302 -9.91 -9.34 -13.66
CA PRO A 302 -11.17 -8.91 -14.28
C PRO A 302 -12.38 -9.03 -13.34
N HIS A 303 -12.28 -9.86 -12.29
CA HIS A 303 -13.35 -10.13 -11.32
C HIS A 303 -13.22 -9.32 -10.03
N ARG A 304 -12.24 -8.40 -9.92
CA ARG A 304 -11.97 -7.64 -8.68
C ARG A 304 -13.19 -6.90 -8.12
N PHE A 305 -14.05 -6.39 -9.00
CA PHE A 305 -15.28 -5.69 -8.60
C PHE A 305 -16.40 -6.66 -8.18
N ASP A 306 -16.52 -7.83 -8.83
CA ASP A 306 -17.45 -8.88 -8.38
C ASP A 306 -17.10 -9.37 -6.97
N LEU A 307 -15.80 -9.52 -6.68
CA LEU A 307 -15.29 -9.89 -5.37
C LEU A 307 -15.60 -8.80 -4.33
N LEU A 308 -15.31 -7.54 -4.64
CA LEU A 308 -15.52 -6.40 -3.74
C LEU A 308 -17.00 -6.16 -3.40
N ILE A 309 -17.92 -6.43 -4.34
CA ILE A 309 -19.37 -6.41 -4.08
C ILE A 309 -19.77 -7.53 -3.10
N ARG A 310 -19.06 -8.67 -3.10
CA ARG A 310 -19.34 -9.84 -2.25
C ARG A 310 -18.69 -9.76 -0.87
N THR A 311 -17.70 -8.90 -0.64
CA THR A 311 -16.96 -8.77 0.62
C THR A 311 -17.86 -8.78 1.85
N GLN A 312 -18.95 -8.00 1.85
CA GLN A 312 -19.88 -7.91 2.99
C GLN A 312 -20.51 -9.25 3.41
N ARG A 313 -20.63 -10.21 2.49
CA ARG A 313 -21.21 -11.55 2.72
C ARG A 313 -20.14 -12.63 2.90
N MET A 314 -18.98 -12.47 2.27
CA MET A 314 -17.96 -13.51 2.14
C MET A 314 -16.77 -13.37 3.10
N TRP A 315 -16.55 -12.21 3.73
CA TRP A 315 -15.33 -11.97 4.54
C TRP A 315 -15.13 -12.92 5.73
N THR A 316 -16.22 -13.47 6.28
CA THR A 316 -16.18 -14.48 7.35
C THR A 316 -15.94 -15.91 6.84
N GLN A 317 -15.94 -16.12 5.52
CA GLN A 317 -15.78 -17.43 4.86
C GLN A 317 -14.47 -17.51 4.06
N ASP A 318 -14.08 -16.44 3.37
CA ASP A 318 -12.77 -16.30 2.73
C ASP A 318 -11.80 -15.52 3.63
N GLY A 319 -10.76 -16.18 4.14
CA GLY A 319 -9.76 -15.55 5.00
C GLY A 319 -8.78 -16.52 5.63
N MET A 320 -8.29 -16.20 6.83
CA MET A 320 -7.38 -17.05 7.60
C MET A 320 -7.99 -18.42 7.94
N ASN A 321 -9.31 -18.48 8.14
CA ASN A 321 -10.03 -19.73 8.39
C ASN A 321 -10.10 -20.68 7.19
N SER A 322 -9.97 -20.19 5.96
CA SER A 322 -9.98 -20.97 4.70
C SER A 322 -8.63 -20.98 3.97
N LEU A 323 -7.58 -20.50 4.63
CA LEU A 323 -6.22 -20.43 4.09
C LEU A 323 -5.62 -21.81 3.81
N THR A 324 -5.48 -22.14 2.53
CA THR A 324 -4.88 -23.37 2.01
C THR A 324 -3.56 -23.10 1.30
N TYR A 325 -2.48 -23.79 1.70
CA TYR A 325 -1.14 -23.71 1.11
C TYR A 325 -0.28 -24.90 1.57
N THR A 326 0.83 -25.12 0.88
CA THR A 326 1.90 -26.04 1.26
C THR A 326 3.19 -25.24 1.47
N LEU A 327 3.80 -25.34 2.65
CA LEU A 327 5.14 -24.81 2.90
C LEU A 327 6.17 -25.77 2.28
N LEU A 328 6.80 -25.36 1.19
CA LEU A 328 7.78 -26.18 0.46
C LEU A 328 9.19 -26.06 1.09
N ALA A 329 9.56 -24.86 1.52
CA ALA A 329 10.81 -24.63 2.23
C ALA A 329 10.73 -23.41 3.15
N LYS A 330 11.41 -23.50 4.29
CA LYS A 330 11.72 -22.38 5.19
C LYS A 330 13.23 -22.29 5.33
N GLN A 331 13.80 -21.13 5.01
CA GLN A 331 15.23 -20.90 5.04
C GLN A 331 15.53 -19.60 5.78
N LEU A 332 16.30 -19.69 6.86
CA LEU A 332 16.84 -18.50 7.51
C LEU A 332 17.99 -17.99 6.62
N ARG A 333 17.82 -16.83 5.99
CA ARG A 333 18.88 -16.15 5.23
C ARG A 333 19.47 -15.04 6.11
N PRO A 334 20.70 -14.56 5.87
CA PRO A 334 21.34 -13.56 6.73
C PRO A 334 20.59 -12.23 6.90
N LEU A 335 19.60 -11.95 6.04
CA LEU A 335 18.84 -10.68 6.01
C LEU A 335 17.31 -10.88 6.08
N TYR A 336 16.81 -12.10 5.96
CA TYR A 336 15.36 -12.39 6.00
C TYR A 336 15.10 -13.88 6.16
N THR A 337 13.91 -14.24 6.62
CA THR A 337 13.39 -15.61 6.57
C THR A 337 12.66 -15.80 5.24
N ASN A 338 13.15 -16.70 4.41
CA ASN A 338 12.50 -17.06 3.15
C ASN A 338 11.50 -18.19 3.37
N LEU A 339 10.24 -17.97 3.01
CA LEU A 339 9.16 -18.94 3.03
C LEU A 339 8.75 -19.23 1.58
N THR A 340 9.22 -20.34 1.00
CA THR A 340 8.81 -20.79 -0.33
C THR A 340 7.54 -21.64 -0.20
N VAL A 341 6.44 -21.18 -0.81
CA VAL A 341 5.11 -21.71 -0.57
C VAL A 341 4.35 -21.96 -1.88
N ASP A 342 3.66 -23.09 -1.97
CA ASP A 342 2.62 -23.32 -2.97
C ASP A 342 1.27 -22.90 -2.39
N ILE A 343 0.55 -22.03 -3.08
CA ILE A 343 -0.76 -21.51 -2.68
C ILE A 343 -1.89 -21.99 -3.62
N GLY A 344 -1.58 -22.88 -4.55
CA GLY A 344 -2.49 -23.38 -5.60
C GLY A 344 -2.58 -22.47 -6.82
N THR A 345 -3.69 -22.60 -7.55
CA THR A 345 -3.99 -21.89 -8.80
C THR A 345 -5.29 -21.10 -8.69
N ASP A 346 -5.48 -20.07 -9.53
CA ASP A 346 -6.77 -19.38 -9.67
C ASP A 346 -7.83 -20.35 -10.19
N PRO A 347 -8.89 -20.68 -9.42
CA PRO A 347 -9.91 -21.64 -9.84
C PRO A 347 -10.75 -21.16 -11.04
N ARG A 348 -10.64 -19.89 -11.42
CA ARG A 348 -11.33 -19.32 -12.59
C ARG A 348 -10.49 -19.36 -13.87
N ALA A 349 -9.17 -19.58 -13.80
CA ALA A 349 -8.28 -19.54 -14.96
C ALA A 349 -8.71 -20.53 -16.08
N GLY A 350 -9.22 -21.71 -15.70
CA GLY A 350 -9.74 -22.72 -16.63
C GLY A 350 -11.12 -22.41 -17.25
N ARG A 351 -11.85 -21.40 -16.77
CA ARG A 351 -13.21 -21.05 -17.27
C ARG A 351 -13.22 -20.04 -18.41
N ARG A 352 -12.04 -19.54 -18.83
CA ARG A 352 -11.86 -18.41 -19.77
C ARG A 352 -12.44 -18.60 -21.19
N ALA A 353 -12.93 -19.78 -21.55
CA ALA A 353 -13.41 -20.07 -22.91
C ALA A 353 -14.86 -19.66 -23.23
N ARG A 354 -15.68 -19.19 -22.27
CA ARG A 354 -17.14 -18.96 -22.51
C ARG A 354 -17.76 -17.60 -22.12
N GLU A 355 -17.12 -16.77 -21.28
CA GLU A 355 -17.78 -15.57 -20.72
C GLU A 355 -17.23 -14.20 -21.19
N GLY A 356 -16.30 -14.19 -22.15
CA GLY A 356 -15.51 -12.99 -22.52
C GLY A 356 -16.28 -11.77 -23.06
N GLN A 357 -17.57 -11.88 -23.39
CA GLN A 357 -18.38 -10.78 -23.95
C GLN A 357 -19.29 -10.05 -22.95
N ARG A 358 -19.61 -10.63 -21.78
CA ARG A 358 -20.62 -10.05 -20.86
C ARG A 358 -20.06 -8.99 -19.88
N TYR A 359 -18.74 -8.94 -19.73
CA TYR A 359 -18.08 -8.26 -18.60
C TYR A 359 -17.68 -6.79 -18.80
N ARG A 360 -17.88 -6.18 -19.99
CA ARG A 360 -17.44 -4.79 -20.24
C ARG A 360 -18.31 -3.70 -19.59
N GLY A 361 -19.57 -4.00 -19.23
CA GLY A 361 -20.55 -2.99 -18.82
C GLY A 361 -20.50 -2.55 -17.34
N ALA A 362 -20.29 -3.49 -16.40
CA ALA A 362 -20.42 -3.19 -14.96
C ALA A 362 -19.21 -2.42 -14.37
N ASN A 363 -18.05 -2.55 -15.00
CA ASN A 363 -16.78 -2.11 -14.42
C ASN A 363 -16.53 -0.58 -14.51
N SER A 364 -17.25 0.18 -15.36
CA SER A 364 -17.06 1.64 -15.44
C SER A 364 -17.81 2.38 -14.33
N LEU A 365 -19.10 2.09 -14.14
CA LEU A 365 -19.95 2.78 -13.16
C LEU A 365 -19.46 2.60 -11.72
N PHE A 366 -19.03 1.38 -11.35
CA PHE A 366 -18.47 1.14 -10.01
C PHE A 366 -17.13 1.84 -9.81
N ARG A 367 -16.29 1.92 -10.86
CA ARG A 367 -15.02 2.68 -10.83
C ARG A 367 -15.28 4.18 -10.66
N GLU A 368 -16.32 4.72 -11.31
CA GLU A 368 -16.73 6.12 -11.14
C GLU A 368 -17.24 6.40 -9.71
N GLU A 369 -18.02 5.48 -9.12
CA GLU A 369 -18.52 5.64 -7.74
C GLU A 369 -17.38 5.56 -6.70
N MET A 370 -16.42 4.64 -6.84
CA MET A 370 -15.25 4.54 -5.94
C MET A 370 -14.29 5.74 -6.07
N LEU A 371 -14.20 6.35 -7.26
CA LEU A 371 -13.41 7.56 -7.50
C LEU A 371 -14.20 8.86 -7.21
N ARG A 372 -15.48 8.76 -6.82
CA ARG A 372 -16.34 9.90 -6.57
C ARG A 372 -15.90 10.63 -5.31
N LYS A 373 -15.24 11.78 -5.49
CA LYS A 373 -14.91 12.66 -4.37
C LYS A 373 -16.21 13.02 -3.63
N PRO A 374 -16.22 12.99 -2.27
CA PRO A 374 -17.38 13.45 -1.52
C PRO A 374 -17.73 14.91 -1.89
N PRO A 375 -19.01 15.32 -1.82
CA PRO A 375 -19.45 16.65 -2.23
C PRO A 375 -18.62 17.78 -1.58
N ARG A 376 -18.31 18.81 -2.38
CA ARG A 376 -17.45 19.93 -1.96
C ARG A 376 -18.09 20.88 -0.95
N ASP A 377 -19.37 20.71 -0.66
CA ASP A 377 -20.20 21.67 0.09
C ASP A 377 -19.95 21.68 1.62
N ALA A 378 -18.98 20.89 2.10
CA ALA A 378 -18.50 20.96 3.48
C ALA A 378 -17.39 22.02 3.71
N ALA A 379 -16.84 22.62 2.65
CA ALA A 379 -15.61 23.43 2.71
C ALA A 379 -15.61 24.72 1.85
N ALA A 380 -16.69 25.52 1.91
CA ALA A 380 -16.64 26.95 1.60
C ALA A 380 -17.64 27.69 2.50
N GLY A 381 -17.21 28.80 3.12
CA GLY A 381 -18.07 29.61 3.98
C GLY A 381 -19.02 30.49 3.17
N TRP A 382 -20.20 30.78 3.73
CA TRP A 382 -21.07 31.82 3.19
C TRP A 382 -20.42 33.20 3.33
N GLY A 383 -20.34 33.92 2.21
CA GLY A 383 -20.02 35.34 2.15
C GLY A 383 -21.10 36.05 1.33
N ASP A 384 -21.84 36.92 2.00
CA ASP A 384 -22.66 38.03 1.52
C ASP A 384 -23.25 38.01 0.09
N ARG A 385 -24.59 37.95 0.03
CA ARG A 385 -25.36 39.02 -0.65
C ARG A 385 -26.84 39.01 -0.28
N ALA A 386 -27.31 40.14 0.25
CA ALA A 386 -28.73 40.38 0.50
C ALA A 386 -29.41 41.11 -0.68
N LEU A 387 -30.64 40.68 -0.97
CA LEU A 387 -31.80 41.44 -1.46
C LEU A 387 -31.60 42.64 -2.42
N ALA A 388 -32.15 42.51 -3.63
CA ALA A 388 -32.82 43.60 -4.35
C ALA A 388 -34.01 43.04 -5.16
N LEU A 389 -35.04 43.87 -5.41
CA LEU A 389 -36.41 43.45 -5.73
C LEU A 389 -36.79 43.51 -7.23
N SER A 390 -37.64 42.55 -7.62
CA SER A 390 -38.75 42.59 -8.60
C SER A 390 -38.83 43.68 -9.69
N LEU A 391 -39.03 43.25 -10.95
CA LEU A 391 -40.26 43.43 -11.77
C LEU A 391 -39.96 43.26 -13.28
N SER A 392 -40.86 42.60 -14.01
CA SER A 392 -40.88 42.55 -15.49
C SER A 392 -42.04 43.38 -16.04
N PRO A 393 -41.95 43.85 -17.30
CA PRO A 393 -43.03 43.46 -18.24
C PRO A 393 -42.64 43.30 -19.74
N ARG A 394 -43.26 42.27 -20.37
CA ARG A 394 -43.86 42.22 -21.74
C ARG A 394 -43.01 42.44 -23.03
N LEU A 395 -42.71 41.32 -23.73
CA LEU A 395 -43.25 40.82 -25.04
C LEU A 395 -43.96 41.81 -26.04
N PRO A 396 -44.13 41.50 -27.37
CA PRO A 396 -43.45 40.56 -28.29
C PRO A 396 -43.17 41.15 -29.75
N PRO A 397 -43.44 40.52 -30.94
CA PRO A 397 -42.41 39.92 -31.82
C PRO A 397 -42.48 40.27 -33.35
N ALA A 398 -41.56 39.74 -34.18
CA ALA A 398 -41.73 39.45 -35.63
C ALA A 398 -40.54 38.60 -36.14
N THR A 399 -40.67 37.30 -36.43
CA THR A 399 -41.06 36.63 -37.71
C THR A 399 -40.05 36.68 -38.86
N ALA A 400 -39.83 35.51 -39.48
CA ALA A 400 -38.85 35.26 -40.53
C ALA A 400 -39.40 35.51 -41.95
N GLN A 401 -38.50 35.64 -42.94
CA GLN A 401 -38.55 34.86 -44.19
C GLN A 401 -37.27 34.98 -45.02
N GLN A 402 -37.19 34.19 -46.10
CA GLN A 402 -35.96 33.76 -46.79
C GLN A 402 -35.92 34.31 -48.26
N PRO A 403 -35.17 33.75 -49.24
CA PRO A 403 -34.45 34.52 -50.28
C PRO A 403 -35.29 34.59 -51.60
N PRO A 404 -34.76 34.67 -52.84
CA PRO A 404 -33.40 34.97 -53.35
C PRO A 404 -33.36 36.00 -54.50
N ALA A 405 -32.16 36.35 -54.97
CA ALA A 405 -31.91 36.65 -56.39
C ALA A 405 -30.41 36.52 -56.72
N GLY A 406 -30.08 35.87 -57.82
CA GLY A 406 -28.74 35.90 -58.42
C GLY A 406 -28.84 36.18 -59.92
N ASN A 407 -27.87 36.91 -60.44
CA ASN A 407 -27.44 37.00 -61.84
C ASN A 407 -26.29 38.03 -61.89
N GLY A 408 -25.21 37.84 -62.66
CA GLY A 408 -24.83 36.72 -63.52
C GLY A 408 -23.65 37.10 -64.42
N THR A 409 -23.15 36.13 -65.22
CA THR A 409 -22.21 36.27 -66.37
C THR A 409 -20.77 36.76 -66.06
N HIS A 410 -19.70 36.37 -66.77
CA HIS A 410 -19.32 35.27 -67.70
C HIS A 410 -17.76 35.22 -67.63
N GLY A 411 -16.99 34.14 -67.87
CA GLY A 411 -17.23 32.73 -68.20
C GLY A 411 -15.88 31.97 -68.33
N SER A 412 -15.94 30.62 -68.35
CA SER A 412 -14.99 29.60 -68.88
C SER A 412 -13.55 30.00 -69.35
N ALA A 413 -12.48 29.19 -69.20
CA ALA A 413 -12.40 27.72 -69.11
C ALA A 413 -11.04 27.25 -68.52
N GLY A 414 -10.89 25.95 -68.21
CA GLY A 414 -9.58 25.30 -68.11
C GLY A 414 -9.31 24.49 -66.83
N ALA A 415 -9.58 23.19 -66.88
CA ALA A 415 -9.15 22.18 -65.92
C ALA A 415 -8.64 20.95 -66.72
N PRO A 416 -8.13 19.87 -66.11
CA PRO A 416 -7.41 19.68 -64.85
C PRO A 416 -6.07 18.92 -65.06
N ALA A 417 -5.37 18.52 -63.98
CA ALA A 417 -4.97 17.13 -63.68
C ALA A 417 -3.67 16.99 -62.86
N ALA A 418 -3.69 16.10 -61.86
CA ALA A 418 -2.51 15.42 -61.31
C ALA A 418 -2.32 14.07 -62.04
N PRO A 419 -1.11 13.49 -62.07
CA PRO A 419 -0.69 12.45 -61.09
C PRO A 419 0.81 12.63 -60.69
N GLY A 420 1.51 11.78 -59.91
CA GLY A 420 1.17 10.55 -59.20
C GLY A 420 2.19 9.40 -59.41
N ILE A 421 2.97 9.09 -58.36
CA ILE A 421 3.62 7.77 -58.04
C ILE A 421 4.73 7.20 -58.97
N THR A 422 5.90 6.88 -58.39
CA THR A 422 6.65 5.57 -58.45
C THR A 422 8.03 5.75 -57.73
N GLN A 423 8.40 5.02 -56.67
CA GLN A 423 8.87 3.62 -56.50
C GLN A 423 10.19 3.23 -57.21
N ARG A 424 11.22 2.88 -56.41
CA ARG A 424 12.06 1.66 -56.60
C ARG A 424 12.97 1.35 -55.39
N SER A 425 13.04 0.06 -55.04
CA SER A 425 14.18 -0.57 -54.34
C SER A 425 15.06 -1.30 -55.37
N PRO A 426 16.16 -1.95 -54.94
CA PRO A 426 16.19 -3.41 -55.10
C PRO A 426 16.84 -4.20 -53.93
N GLU A 427 16.58 -5.52 -53.92
CA GLU A 427 17.28 -6.59 -53.16
C GLU A 427 18.67 -6.90 -53.81
N ALA A 428 19.53 -7.86 -53.44
CA ALA A 428 19.48 -9.18 -52.80
C ALA A 428 20.94 -9.61 -52.45
N ALA A 429 21.34 -10.71 -51.79
CA ALA A 429 20.79 -11.70 -50.82
C ALA A 429 21.99 -12.56 -50.31
N GLY A 430 21.79 -13.55 -49.42
CA GLY A 430 22.86 -14.51 -49.04
C GLY A 430 22.55 -15.40 -47.82
N GLU A 431 22.14 -16.65 -48.06
CA GLU A 431 21.95 -17.74 -47.07
C GLU A 431 23.11 -18.77 -47.13
N GLY A 432 23.27 -19.63 -46.10
CA GLY A 432 24.06 -20.87 -46.24
C GLY A 432 24.65 -21.51 -44.96
N ASP A 433 23.84 -22.33 -44.27
CA ASP A 433 24.15 -23.58 -43.51
C ASP A 433 25.28 -23.75 -42.47
N GLY A 434 24.99 -24.56 -41.43
CA GLY A 434 26.01 -25.10 -40.51
C GLY A 434 25.49 -25.80 -39.22
N HIS A 435 25.14 -27.08 -39.29
CA HIS A 435 24.96 -28.03 -38.15
C HIS A 435 25.13 -29.49 -38.66
N PRO A 436 25.38 -30.51 -37.82
CA PRO A 436 25.80 -30.53 -36.40
C PRO A 436 27.13 -31.33 -36.19
N GLY A 437 27.61 -31.46 -34.93
CA GLY A 437 28.81 -32.24 -34.60
C GLY A 437 28.77 -32.91 -33.22
N THR A 438 29.24 -34.16 -33.14
CA THR A 438 28.98 -35.12 -32.04
C THR A 438 30.14 -35.27 -31.04
N LEU A 439 29.84 -35.87 -29.87
CA LEU A 439 30.76 -36.27 -28.78
C LEU A 439 31.97 -37.13 -29.24
N PRO A 440 33.01 -37.26 -28.39
CA PRO A 440 33.10 -38.50 -27.60
C PRO A 440 33.50 -38.31 -26.11
N ALA A 441 33.35 -39.38 -25.33
CA ALA A 441 33.64 -39.45 -23.90
C ALA A 441 34.92 -40.26 -23.58
N ARG A 442 35.56 -39.95 -22.45
CA ARG A 442 36.44 -40.77 -21.56
C ARG A 442 37.20 -39.82 -20.62
N GLY A 443 37.48 -40.13 -19.36
CA GLY A 443 37.13 -41.28 -18.52
C GLY A 443 37.70 -41.07 -17.10
N ASP A 444 37.33 -41.93 -16.15
CA ASP A 444 38.01 -42.37 -14.91
C ASP A 444 38.93 -41.36 -14.14
N ASN A 445 38.94 -41.27 -12.81
CA ASN A 445 38.98 -42.37 -11.84
C ASN A 445 38.94 -41.84 -10.37
N GLN A 446 38.68 -42.73 -9.40
CA GLN A 446 39.05 -42.67 -7.95
C GLN A 446 38.63 -41.43 -7.11
N SER A 447 37.86 -41.48 -6.01
CA SER A 447 37.73 -42.38 -4.83
C SER A 447 38.52 -41.95 -3.57
N LEU A 448 37.76 -41.46 -2.57
CA LEU A 448 37.90 -41.72 -1.12
C LEU A 448 38.95 -40.92 -0.28
N PRO A 449 38.82 -40.87 1.07
CA PRO A 449 39.02 -39.63 1.84
C PRO A 449 40.04 -39.73 2.99
N ARG A 450 40.26 -38.59 3.67
CA ARG A 450 40.51 -38.35 5.11
C ARG A 450 40.42 -36.81 5.30
N GLY A 451 40.06 -36.24 6.44
CA GLY A 451 40.10 -36.72 7.82
C GLY A 451 40.88 -35.69 8.64
N ALA A 452 40.21 -35.04 9.58
CA ALA A 452 40.76 -34.10 10.58
C ALA A 452 41.86 -34.78 11.45
N PRO A 453 42.70 -34.06 12.23
CA PRO A 453 42.55 -32.69 12.75
C PRO A 453 43.42 -31.60 12.09
#